data_AF-A0A8H9I893-F1
#
_entry.id   AF-A0A8H9I893-F1
#
_cell.length_a   1.000
_cell.length_b   1.000
_cell.length_c   1.000
_cell.angle_alpha   90.00
_cell.angle_beta   90.00
_cell.angle_gamma   90.00
#
_symmetry.space_group_name_H-M   'P 1'
#
loop_
_entity.id
_entity.type
_entity.pdbx_description
1 polymer ?
#
loop_
_entity_poly.entity_id
_entity_poly.type
_entity_poly.pdbx_seq_one_letter_code
_entity_poly.pdbx_strand_id
1 'polypeptide(L)'
;MLVSVSLLLMIASLVTLHTGRVKSLEHKILLNTQNQAQSAATALGGLAHGMSRIQVDSGWLGQEHTIMLDNNLRAKVWADFHQVPRNNMNLHWATVYASGESADEQSHHHVSEQVLRYPFLNTVPSAPLISAIELPSNLPFILGANPNGGGQGVPVSVWTDKPIPNIDVDSRTCSLQLFDESRCAFDMYSTHSQLGSDLLKEHSAFPGDVLSYLFNISMNDWRILKSEVSLIASDCDEATVTGQRVIWVQGECALNVGQHIGSDSAPVILVLANSALLMPADSRIFGLVVFLSTLNPAPEKRIAMAASAQLNGALVLLSPIEVAMSQLSVRYHASVLARLHLDADMQRLGKVSGSWRDF
;
A
#
# COMPACT_ATOMS: atom_id res chain seq x y z
N MET A 1 -57.79 -20.97 64.59
CA MET A 1 -56.47 -20.38 64.93
C MET A 1 -55.32 -21.19 64.35
N LEU A 2 -55.12 -22.49 64.67
CA LEU A 2 -54.02 -23.26 64.07
C LEU A 2 -54.12 -23.41 62.55
N VAL A 3 -55.30 -23.76 62.02
CA VAL A 3 -55.52 -24.01 60.57
C VAL A 3 -55.25 -22.76 59.71
N SER A 4 -55.62 -21.59 60.21
CA SER A 4 -55.38 -20.31 59.52
C SER A 4 -53.90 -19.94 59.50
N VAL A 5 -53.16 -20.23 60.57
CA VAL A 5 -51.70 -19.98 60.65
C VAL A 5 -50.93 -20.94 59.75
N SER A 6 -51.30 -22.23 59.71
CA SER A 6 -50.67 -23.19 58.82
C SER A 6 -50.97 -22.92 57.34
N LEU A 7 -52.19 -22.47 57.00
CA LEU A 7 -52.52 -22.03 55.64
C LEU A 7 -51.67 -20.82 55.21
N LEU A 8 -51.50 -19.83 56.09
CA LEU A 8 -50.65 -18.65 55.83
C LEU A 8 -49.18 -19.03 55.60
N LEU A 9 -48.64 -19.98 56.39
CA LEU A 9 -47.27 -20.50 56.21
C LEU A 9 -47.11 -21.26 54.89
N MET A 10 -48.11 -22.06 54.50
CA MET A 10 -48.12 -22.76 53.21
C MET A 10 -48.15 -21.78 52.04
N ILE A 11 -48.95 -20.71 52.13
CA ILE A 11 -48.99 -19.67 51.10
C ILE A 11 -47.67 -18.90 51.03
N ALA A 12 -47.09 -18.50 52.17
CA ALA A 12 -45.81 -17.78 52.21
C ALA A 12 -44.64 -18.61 51.67
N SER A 13 -44.59 -19.91 51.99
CA SER A 13 -43.60 -20.84 51.44
C SER A 13 -43.78 -21.07 49.94
N LEU A 14 -45.03 -21.16 49.44
CA LEU A 14 -45.29 -21.24 47.99
C LEU A 14 -44.83 -19.97 47.25
N VAL A 15 -45.13 -18.78 47.80
CA VAL A 15 -44.75 -17.50 47.19
C VAL A 15 -43.23 -17.34 47.14
N THR A 16 -42.54 -17.69 48.22
CA THR A 16 -41.06 -17.63 48.27
C THR A 16 -40.42 -18.63 47.31
N LEU A 17 -40.96 -19.86 47.23
CA LEU A 17 -40.50 -20.87 46.26
C LEU A 17 -40.71 -20.39 44.81
N HIS A 18 -41.86 -19.81 44.49
CA HIS A 18 -42.14 -19.25 43.17
C HIS A 18 -41.20 -18.09 42.84
N THR A 19 -40.99 -17.16 43.77
CA THR A 19 -40.08 -16.03 43.58
C THR A 19 -38.64 -16.50 43.38
N GLY A 20 -38.20 -17.50 44.16
CA GLY A 20 -36.89 -18.12 44.01
C GLY A 20 -36.70 -18.78 42.65
N ARG A 21 -37.72 -19.48 42.14
CA ARG A 21 -37.71 -20.06 40.79
C ARG A 21 -37.63 -19.00 39.69
N VAL A 22 -38.42 -17.93 39.79
CA VAL A 22 -38.41 -16.83 38.81
C VAL A 22 -37.04 -16.15 38.78
N LYS A 23 -36.50 -15.77 39.95
CA LYS A 23 -35.16 -15.15 40.02
C LYS A 23 -34.05 -16.06 39.50
N SER A 24 -34.14 -17.37 39.75
CA SER A 24 -33.17 -18.32 39.21
C SER A 24 -33.23 -18.41 37.68
N LEU A 25 -34.43 -18.36 37.10
CA LEU A 25 -34.60 -18.32 35.64
C LEU A 25 -34.06 -17.01 35.05
N GLU A 26 -34.39 -15.87 35.65
CA GLU A 26 -33.85 -14.56 35.24
C GLU A 26 -32.32 -14.52 35.28
N HIS A 27 -31.72 -15.05 36.36
CA HIS A 27 -30.27 -15.11 36.48
C HIS A 27 -29.63 -15.99 35.39
N LYS A 28 -30.23 -17.15 35.08
CA LYS A 28 -29.75 -18.03 34.00
C LYS A 28 -29.85 -17.36 32.63
N ILE A 29 -30.96 -16.67 32.35
CA ILE A 29 -31.15 -15.93 31.10
C ILE A 29 -30.11 -14.81 30.97
N LEU A 30 -29.86 -14.08 32.07
CA LEU A 30 -28.85 -13.02 32.09
C LEU A 30 -27.46 -13.57 31.82
N LEU A 31 -27.06 -14.66 32.50
CA LEU A 31 -25.76 -15.30 32.29
C LEU A 31 -25.61 -15.81 30.85
N ASN A 32 -26.63 -16.47 30.30
CA ASN A 32 -26.58 -16.96 28.92
C ASN A 32 -26.45 -15.81 27.91
N THR A 33 -27.20 -14.71 28.12
CA THR A 33 -27.10 -13.51 27.28
C THR A 33 -25.70 -12.88 27.37
N GLN A 34 -25.14 -12.79 28.57
CA GLN A 34 -23.80 -12.27 28.78
C GLN A 34 -22.74 -13.16 28.13
N ASN A 35 -22.82 -14.48 28.31
CA ASN A 35 -21.92 -15.45 27.70
C ASN A 35 -21.99 -15.41 26.18
N GLN A 36 -23.18 -15.25 25.60
CA GLN A 36 -23.37 -15.10 24.15
C GLN A 36 -22.75 -13.81 23.62
N ALA A 37 -22.97 -12.67 24.29
CA ALA A 37 -22.34 -11.41 23.91
C ALA A 37 -20.82 -11.48 24.03
N GLN A 38 -20.32 -12.17 25.06
CA GLN A 38 -18.91 -12.36 25.32
C GLN A 38 -18.26 -13.26 24.26
N SER A 39 -18.81 -14.44 23.97
CA SER A 39 -18.29 -15.33 22.93
C SER A 39 -18.32 -14.65 21.55
N ALA A 40 -19.32 -13.81 21.28
CA ALA A 40 -19.38 -13.02 20.05
C ALA A 40 -18.28 -11.97 19.93
N ALA A 41 -18.04 -11.18 20.98
CA ALA A 41 -16.94 -10.23 21.02
C ALA A 41 -15.57 -10.93 20.88
N THR A 42 -15.41 -12.08 21.55
CA THR A 42 -14.21 -12.93 21.46
C THR A 42 -13.98 -13.43 20.04
N ALA A 43 -15.04 -13.87 19.34
CA ALA A 43 -14.97 -14.33 17.96
C ALA A 43 -14.53 -13.20 17.01
N LEU A 44 -15.09 -11.99 17.17
CA LEU A 44 -14.69 -10.80 16.41
C LEU A 44 -13.22 -10.40 16.67
N GLY A 45 -12.77 -10.49 17.93
CA GLY A 45 -11.35 -10.30 18.29
C GLY A 45 -10.44 -11.33 17.62
N GLY A 46 -10.86 -12.60 17.60
CA GLY A 46 -10.19 -13.67 16.86
C GLY A 46 -10.10 -13.39 15.37
N LEU A 47 -11.20 -12.94 14.75
CA LEU A 47 -11.26 -12.61 13.34
C LEU A 47 -10.28 -11.49 12.98
N ALA A 48 -10.26 -10.40 13.78
CA ALA A 48 -9.33 -9.29 13.61
C ALA A 48 -7.86 -9.75 13.74
N HIS A 49 -7.57 -10.61 14.70
CA HIS A 49 -6.24 -11.20 14.87
C HIS A 49 -5.84 -12.06 13.65
N GLY A 50 -6.75 -12.89 13.15
CA GLY A 50 -6.53 -13.70 11.94
C GLY A 50 -6.18 -12.86 10.72
N MET A 51 -6.95 -11.79 10.50
CA MET A 51 -6.66 -10.84 9.42
C MET A 51 -5.29 -10.16 9.58
N SER A 52 -4.95 -9.72 10.79
CA SER A 52 -3.62 -9.13 11.07
C SER A 52 -2.50 -10.13 10.78
N ARG A 53 -2.71 -11.41 11.11
CA ARG A 53 -1.73 -12.47 10.83
C ARG A 53 -1.50 -12.66 9.33
N ILE A 54 -2.53 -12.64 8.49
CA ILE A 54 -2.37 -12.70 7.02
C ILE A 54 -1.50 -11.56 6.50
N GLN A 55 -1.62 -10.38 7.12
CA GLN A 55 -0.87 -9.20 6.71
C GLN A 55 0.61 -9.29 7.10
N VAL A 56 0.92 -9.81 8.29
CA VAL A 56 2.28 -9.82 8.86
C VAL A 56 3.05 -11.10 8.53
N ASP A 57 2.39 -12.25 8.53
CA ASP A 57 2.98 -13.57 8.33
C ASP A 57 2.56 -14.14 6.98
N SER A 58 3.37 -13.87 5.94
CA SER A 58 3.15 -14.39 4.60
C SER A 58 3.35 -15.91 4.48
N GLY A 59 3.92 -16.55 5.50
CA GLY A 59 4.10 -18.01 5.58
C GLY A 59 2.93 -18.73 6.23
N TRP A 60 1.97 -18.01 6.82
CA TRP A 60 0.79 -18.63 7.40
C TRP A 60 -0.12 -19.19 6.30
N LEU A 61 -0.31 -20.52 6.30
CA LEU A 61 -1.14 -21.23 5.31
C LEU A 61 -2.52 -21.55 5.86
N GLY A 62 -2.94 -20.85 6.91
CA GLY A 62 -4.29 -20.97 7.46
C GLY A 62 -4.45 -22.02 8.54
N GLN A 63 -3.34 -22.56 9.05
CA GLN A 63 -3.37 -23.51 10.17
C GLN A 63 -4.08 -22.90 11.37
N GLU A 64 -4.91 -23.70 12.05
CA GLU A 64 -5.64 -23.28 13.23
C GLU A 64 -4.68 -22.82 14.34
N HIS A 65 -5.00 -21.68 14.94
CA HIS A 65 -4.26 -21.13 16.06
C HIS A 65 -5.23 -20.63 17.13
N THR A 66 -4.97 -21.01 18.38
CA THR A 66 -5.71 -20.49 19.54
C THR A 66 -5.03 -19.25 20.07
N ILE A 67 -5.80 -18.18 20.26
CA ILE A 67 -5.35 -16.95 20.90
C ILE A 67 -6.06 -16.77 22.24
N MET A 68 -5.33 -16.20 23.18
CA MET A 68 -5.86 -15.73 24.45
C MET A 68 -6.07 -14.22 24.35
N LEU A 69 -7.31 -13.80 24.57
CA LEU A 69 -7.70 -12.41 24.75
C LEU A 69 -7.74 -12.09 26.25
N ASP A 70 -8.01 -10.83 26.59
CA ASP A 70 -8.14 -10.39 27.98
C ASP A 70 -9.17 -11.24 28.75
N ASN A 71 -8.99 -11.35 30.08
CA ASN A 71 -9.87 -12.10 30.97
C ASN A 71 -10.01 -13.61 30.65
N ASN A 72 -8.93 -14.24 30.16
CA ASN A 72 -8.88 -15.67 29.80
C ASN A 72 -9.86 -16.08 28.68
N LEU A 73 -10.28 -15.12 27.87
CA LEU A 73 -11.11 -15.40 26.70
C LEU A 73 -10.30 -16.12 25.62
N ARG A 74 -10.90 -17.14 25.01
CA ARG A 74 -10.24 -17.95 23.99
C ARG A 74 -10.91 -17.76 22.64
N ALA A 75 -10.11 -17.49 21.63
CA ALA A 75 -10.57 -17.57 20.25
C ALA A 75 -9.70 -18.56 19.46
N LYS A 76 -10.33 -19.38 18.63
CA LYS A 76 -9.66 -20.22 17.63
C LYS A 76 -9.80 -19.54 16.28
N VAL A 77 -8.71 -19.46 15.52
CA VAL A 77 -8.65 -18.73 14.25
C VAL A 77 -7.99 -19.60 13.20
N TRP A 78 -8.58 -19.68 12.01
CA TRP A 78 -8.04 -20.40 10.86
C TRP A 78 -8.43 -19.67 9.57
N ALA A 79 -7.81 -20.03 8.45
CA ALA A 79 -8.13 -19.40 7.17
C ALA A 79 -8.06 -20.40 6.01
N ASP A 80 -8.96 -20.25 5.04
CA ASP A 80 -8.92 -20.98 3.79
C ASP A 80 -8.46 -20.05 2.67
N PHE A 81 -7.29 -20.34 2.09
CA PHE A 81 -6.70 -19.55 1.02
C PHE A 81 -7.13 -20.08 -0.35
N HIS A 82 -7.51 -19.15 -1.23
CA HIS A 82 -7.92 -19.44 -2.60
C HIS A 82 -7.19 -18.52 -3.57
N GLN A 83 -6.92 -19.05 -4.76
CA GLN A 83 -6.35 -18.28 -5.86
C GLN A 83 -7.31 -18.33 -7.04
N VAL A 84 -7.64 -17.17 -7.59
CA VAL A 84 -8.47 -17.06 -8.79
C VAL A 84 -7.65 -16.33 -9.87
N PRO A 85 -7.31 -16.99 -10.99
CA PRO A 85 -6.74 -16.30 -12.12
C PRO A 85 -7.83 -15.43 -12.79
N ARG A 86 -7.66 -14.11 -12.78
CA ARG A 86 -8.54 -13.18 -13.49
C ARG A 86 -7.69 -12.20 -14.31
N ASN A 87 -7.92 -12.09 -15.61
CA ASN A 87 -7.25 -11.11 -16.49
C ASN A 87 -5.71 -11.12 -16.37
N ASN A 88 -5.08 -12.31 -16.39
CA ASN A 88 -3.64 -12.50 -16.16
C ASN A 88 -3.12 -12.06 -14.78
N MET A 89 -4.00 -11.72 -13.82
CA MET A 89 -3.65 -11.49 -12.43
C MET A 89 -4.03 -12.71 -11.58
N ASN A 90 -3.10 -13.17 -10.75
CA ASN A 90 -3.37 -14.17 -9.72
C ASN A 90 -3.95 -13.45 -8.50
N LEU A 91 -5.27 -13.44 -8.39
CA LEU A 91 -5.95 -12.82 -7.27
C LEU A 91 -5.97 -13.80 -6.09
N HIS A 92 -5.32 -13.44 -4.99
CA HIS A 92 -5.31 -14.24 -3.77
C HIS A 92 -6.34 -13.69 -2.79
N TRP A 93 -7.33 -14.52 -2.46
CA TRP A 93 -8.31 -14.19 -1.43
C TRP A 93 -8.34 -15.30 -0.39
N ALA A 94 -8.75 -14.98 0.83
CA ALA A 94 -8.87 -15.94 1.91
C ALA A 94 -10.21 -15.75 2.62
N THR A 95 -10.80 -16.84 3.10
CA THR A 95 -11.85 -16.75 4.12
C THR A 95 -11.19 -16.93 5.47
N VAL A 96 -11.25 -15.90 6.32
CA VAL A 96 -10.79 -16.00 7.70
C VAL A 96 -11.98 -16.43 8.55
N TYR A 97 -11.77 -17.40 9.41
CA TYR A 97 -12.74 -17.90 10.36
C TYR A 97 -12.24 -17.67 11.77
N ALA A 98 -13.18 -17.38 12.68
CA ALA A 98 -12.89 -17.33 14.10
C ALA A 98 -14.03 -17.95 14.90
N SER A 99 -13.67 -18.70 15.95
CA SER A 99 -14.58 -19.21 16.96
C SER A 99 -14.22 -18.61 18.30
N GLY A 100 -15.13 -17.87 18.92
CA GLY A 100 -14.96 -17.33 20.26
C GLY A 100 -15.66 -18.19 21.30
N GLU A 101 -14.99 -18.42 22.43
CA GLU A 101 -15.53 -19.16 23.58
C GLU A 101 -15.77 -18.19 24.75
N SER A 102 -16.89 -18.35 25.47
CA SER A 102 -17.11 -17.64 26.75
C SER A 102 -16.14 -18.11 27.82
N ALA A 103 -15.95 -17.32 28.88
CA ALA A 103 -14.99 -17.66 29.94
C ALA A 103 -15.32 -18.97 30.69
N ASP A 104 -16.58 -19.39 30.67
CA ASP A 104 -17.06 -20.65 31.23
C ASP A 104 -17.13 -21.80 30.20
N GLU A 105 -16.68 -21.57 28.97
CA GLU A 105 -16.63 -22.53 27.86
C GLU A 105 -18.00 -23.09 27.45
N GLN A 106 -19.11 -22.44 27.84
CA GLN A 106 -20.47 -22.92 27.53
C GLN A 106 -21.06 -22.29 26.27
N SER A 107 -20.59 -21.10 25.89
CA SER A 107 -21.04 -20.41 24.68
C SER A 107 -19.91 -20.38 23.66
N HIS A 108 -20.25 -20.79 22.44
CA HIS A 108 -19.40 -20.70 21.27
C HIS A 108 -20.07 -19.81 20.23
N HIS A 109 -19.29 -18.97 19.57
CA HIS A 109 -19.77 -18.13 18.47
C HIS A 109 -18.80 -18.19 17.31
N HIS A 110 -19.34 -18.36 16.10
CA HIS A 110 -18.53 -18.53 14.90
C HIS A 110 -18.76 -17.36 13.95
N VAL A 111 -17.68 -16.72 13.52
CA VAL A 111 -17.71 -15.65 12.53
C VAL A 111 -16.75 -15.94 11.40
N SER A 112 -17.04 -15.41 10.21
CA SER A 112 -16.12 -15.46 9.08
C SER A 112 -16.18 -14.19 8.25
N GLU A 113 -15.07 -13.87 7.59
CA GLU A 113 -14.96 -12.73 6.68
C GLU A 113 -13.99 -13.06 5.55
N GLN A 114 -14.34 -12.68 4.32
CA GLN A 114 -13.45 -12.84 3.18
C GLN A 114 -12.56 -11.61 3.04
N VAL A 115 -11.29 -11.86 2.78
CA VAL A 115 -10.26 -10.85 2.60
C VAL A 115 -9.51 -11.06 1.30
N LEU A 116 -9.08 -9.97 0.70
CA LEU A 116 -8.33 -9.91 -0.54
C LEU A 116 -6.93 -9.40 -0.24
N ARG A 117 -5.91 -10.11 -0.73
CA ARG A 117 -4.55 -9.59 -0.75
C ARG A 117 -4.28 -8.93 -2.10
N TYR A 118 -3.88 -7.67 -2.09
CA TYR A 118 -3.58 -6.91 -3.30
C TYR A 118 -2.31 -6.08 -3.13
N PRO A 119 -1.56 -5.80 -4.20
CA PRO A 119 -0.33 -5.04 -4.11
C PRO A 119 -0.63 -3.55 -3.89
N PHE A 120 0.19 -2.89 -3.09
CA PHE A 120 0.10 -1.44 -2.88
C PHE A 120 0.41 -0.69 -4.18
N LEU A 121 1.46 -1.11 -4.91
CA LEU A 121 1.69 -0.71 -6.29
C LEU A 121 0.88 -1.64 -7.20
N ASN A 122 -0.27 -1.20 -7.67
CA ASN A 122 -1.15 -1.97 -8.56
C ASN A 122 -0.50 -2.25 -9.92
N THR A 123 0.13 -1.24 -10.53
CA THR A 123 0.77 -1.39 -11.85
C THR A 123 2.23 -0.98 -11.82
N VAL A 124 3.11 -1.85 -12.34
CA VAL A 124 4.53 -1.54 -12.51
C VAL A 124 4.70 -0.54 -13.66
N PRO A 125 5.37 0.61 -13.45
CA PRO A 125 5.67 1.57 -14.52
C PRO A 125 6.39 0.93 -15.71
N SER A 126 5.90 1.22 -16.92
CA SER A 126 6.47 0.73 -18.18
C SER A 126 7.61 1.62 -18.72
N ALA A 127 7.85 2.77 -18.11
CA ALA A 127 8.88 3.74 -18.49
C ALA A 127 9.61 4.26 -17.24
N PRO A 128 10.89 4.69 -17.36
CA PRO A 128 11.60 5.36 -16.28
C PRO A 128 11.01 6.74 -15.97
N LEU A 129 10.39 7.42 -16.95
CA LEU A 129 9.68 8.69 -16.73
C LEU A 129 8.23 8.59 -17.22
N ILE A 130 7.28 8.80 -16.31
CA ILE A 130 5.85 8.93 -16.61
C ILE A 130 5.45 10.36 -16.26
N SER A 131 4.83 11.09 -17.18
CA SER A 131 4.46 12.49 -16.95
C SER A 131 3.00 12.75 -17.29
N ALA A 132 2.22 13.20 -16.30
CA ALA A 132 0.87 13.73 -16.49
C ALA A 132 0.87 15.25 -16.77
N ILE A 133 2.03 15.89 -16.63
CA ILE A 133 2.25 17.30 -16.97
C ILE A 133 3.00 17.43 -18.29
N GLU A 134 2.93 18.60 -18.91
CA GLU A 134 3.79 18.92 -20.04
C GLU A 134 5.23 19.02 -19.54
N LEU A 135 6.13 18.27 -20.18
CA LEU A 135 7.55 18.31 -19.85
C LEU A 135 8.14 19.63 -20.34
N PRO A 136 8.72 20.46 -19.45
CA PRO A 136 9.33 21.70 -19.87
C PRO A 136 10.49 21.44 -20.83
N SER A 137 10.54 22.20 -21.92
CA SER A 137 11.52 22.00 -22.99
C SER A 137 12.97 22.27 -22.58
N ASN A 138 13.18 22.98 -21.47
CA ASN A 138 14.48 23.32 -20.89
C ASN A 138 14.81 22.47 -19.65
N LEU A 139 14.11 21.37 -19.40
CA LEU A 139 14.41 20.44 -18.31
C LEU A 139 15.46 19.43 -18.76
N PRO A 140 16.71 19.49 -18.26
CA PRO A 140 17.75 18.52 -18.60
C PRO A 140 17.46 17.17 -17.94
N PHE A 141 17.54 16.10 -18.72
CA PHE A 141 17.37 14.73 -18.22
C PHE A 141 18.27 13.71 -18.93
N ILE A 142 18.69 12.68 -18.20
CA ILE A 142 19.32 11.49 -18.78
C ILE A 142 18.48 10.28 -18.35
N LEU A 143 17.97 9.53 -19.33
CA LEU A 143 17.08 8.38 -19.07
C LEU A 143 17.65 7.09 -19.66
N GLY A 144 17.83 6.08 -18.81
CA GLY A 144 18.06 4.70 -19.23
C GLY A 144 16.73 4.02 -19.49
N ALA A 145 16.41 3.78 -20.76
CA ALA A 145 15.09 3.31 -21.20
C ALA A 145 14.72 1.94 -20.62
N ASN A 146 13.42 1.68 -20.45
CA ASN A 146 12.94 0.31 -20.28
C ASN A 146 13.05 -0.42 -21.63
N PRO A 147 13.93 -1.43 -21.78
CA PRO A 147 14.13 -2.09 -23.08
C PRO A 147 12.90 -2.85 -23.59
N ASN A 148 11.92 -3.12 -22.72
CA ASN A 148 10.70 -3.85 -23.06
C ASN A 148 9.42 -3.06 -22.75
N GLY A 149 9.49 -1.74 -22.63
CA GLY A 149 8.36 -0.92 -22.20
C GLY A 149 7.17 -0.90 -23.17
N GLY A 150 7.45 -0.99 -24.47
CA GLY A 150 6.44 -1.06 -25.54
C GLY A 150 6.13 -2.49 -26.00
N GLY A 151 6.61 -3.50 -25.26
CA GLY A 151 6.69 -4.89 -25.72
C GLY A 151 8.14 -5.36 -25.87
N GLN A 152 8.33 -6.64 -26.17
CA GLN A 152 9.65 -7.25 -26.23
C GLN A 152 10.57 -6.53 -27.25
N GLY A 153 11.69 -5.99 -26.76
CA GLY A 153 12.68 -5.26 -27.58
C GLY A 153 12.25 -3.87 -28.03
N VAL A 154 11.14 -3.33 -27.51
CA VAL A 154 10.68 -1.97 -27.82
C VAL A 154 10.99 -1.06 -26.62
N PRO A 155 12.07 -0.25 -26.70
CA PRO A 155 12.47 0.60 -25.60
C PRO A 155 11.48 1.75 -25.39
N VAL A 156 11.19 2.07 -24.12
CA VAL A 156 10.39 3.25 -23.73
C VAL A 156 11.13 4.01 -22.64
N SER A 157 11.35 5.29 -22.89
CA SER A 157 12.02 6.22 -21.96
C SER A 157 11.03 7.16 -21.30
N VAL A 158 10.04 7.65 -22.06
CA VAL A 158 9.03 8.59 -21.56
C VAL A 158 7.65 8.11 -21.98
N TRP A 159 6.69 8.20 -21.07
CA TRP A 159 5.28 7.95 -21.35
C TRP A 159 4.41 9.10 -20.86
N THR A 160 3.63 9.71 -21.76
CA THR A 160 2.78 10.87 -21.47
C THR A 160 1.61 11.00 -22.46
N ASP A 161 0.53 11.63 -22.03
CA ASP A 161 -0.55 12.11 -22.91
C ASP A 161 -0.27 13.51 -23.49
N LYS A 162 0.83 14.15 -23.11
CA LYS A 162 1.18 15.50 -23.54
C LYS A 162 2.08 15.50 -24.78
N PRO A 163 2.08 16.59 -25.57
CA PRO A 163 3.09 16.77 -26.60
C PRO A 163 4.48 16.91 -25.98
N ILE A 164 5.48 16.45 -26.72
CA ILE A 164 6.90 16.73 -26.47
C ILE A 164 7.45 17.29 -27.77
N PRO A 165 7.37 18.62 -27.97
CA PRO A 165 7.82 19.26 -29.21
C PRO A 165 9.35 19.27 -29.31
N ASN A 166 10.03 19.50 -28.18
CA ASN A 166 11.46 19.48 -28.03
C ASN A 166 11.84 19.06 -26.60
N ILE A 167 13.09 18.67 -26.42
CA ILE A 167 13.70 18.36 -25.12
C ILE A 167 14.98 19.19 -25.02
N ASP A 168 15.48 19.41 -23.81
CA ASP A 168 16.65 20.26 -23.55
C ASP A 168 17.91 19.80 -24.30
N VAL A 169 18.84 20.71 -24.58
CA VAL A 169 20.09 20.42 -25.30
C VAL A 169 20.96 19.38 -24.58
N ASP A 170 20.89 19.30 -23.26
CA ASP A 170 21.60 18.32 -22.46
C ASP A 170 20.79 17.02 -22.25
N SER A 171 19.52 17.02 -22.66
CA SER A 171 18.61 15.89 -22.52
C SER A 171 18.87 14.78 -23.52
N ARG A 172 18.92 13.55 -23.01
CA ARG A 172 19.16 12.35 -23.82
C ARG A 172 18.53 11.10 -23.23
N THR A 173 18.19 10.17 -24.11
CA THR A 173 17.73 8.83 -23.73
C THR A 173 18.59 7.76 -24.42
N CYS A 174 18.75 6.61 -23.78
CA CYS A 174 19.71 5.60 -24.19
C CYS A 174 19.30 4.20 -23.67
N SER A 175 19.99 3.17 -24.16
CA SER A 175 19.89 1.82 -23.59
C SER A 175 20.44 1.78 -22.16
N LEU A 176 19.99 0.80 -21.36
CA LEU A 176 20.47 0.62 -19.99
C LEU A 176 21.99 0.38 -19.92
N GLN A 177 22.56 -0.34 -20.88
CA GLN A 177 24.01 -0.57 -20.92
C GLN A 177 24.78 0.75 -21.10
N LEU A 178 24.36 1.60 -22.03
CA LEU A 178 25.02 2.89 -22.26
C LEU A 178 24.82 3.85 -21.09
N PHE A 179 23.68 3.75 -20.38
CA PHE A 179 23.48 4.46 -19.13
C PHE A 179 24.48 4.03 -18.06
N ASP A 180 24.62 2.72 -17.83
CA ASP A 180 25.53 2.17 -16.82
C ASP A 180 27.00 2.48 -17.10
N GLU A 181 27.38 2.53 -18.38
CA GLU A 181 28.73 2.89 -18.81
C GLU A 181 28.98 4.42 -18.81
N SER A 182 27.98 5.25 -18.45
CA SER A 182 28.03 6.72 -18.58
C SER A 182 28.33 7.19 -20.02
N ARG A 183 27.81 6.43 -20.99
CA ARG A 183 28.05 6.57 -22.44
C ARG A 183 26.78 6.88 -23.22
N CYS A 184 25.74 7.40 -22.57
CA CYS A 184 24.50 7.78 -23.25
C CYS A 184 24.71 8.81 -24.37
N ALA A 185 25.80 9.57 -24.39
CA ALA A 185 26.09 10.51 -25.48
C ALA A 185 26.47 9.87 -26.83
N PHE A 186 26.73 8.55 -26.90
CA PHE A 186 27.27 7.92 -28.11
C PHE A 186 26.21 7.31 -29.03
N ASP A 187 25.15 6.73 -28.47
CA ASP A 187 24.10 6.05 -29.22
C ASP A 187 22.75 6.30 -28.51
N MET A 188 22.22 7.48 -28.79
CA MET A 188 21.02 8.04 -28.15
C MET A 188 19.78 7.61 -28.91
N TYR A 189 18.73 7.21 -28.19
CA TYR A 189 17.41 7.01 -28.81
C TYR A 189 16.74 8.36 -29.12
N SER A 190 16.82 9.31 -28.18
CA SER A 190 16.31 10.67 -28.33
C SER A 190 17.30 11.72 -27.85
N THR A 191 17.29 12.87 -28.54
CA THR A 191 18.10 14.08 -28.31
C THR A 191 17.29 15.34 -28.64
N HIS A 192 17.78 16.53 -28.26
CA HIS A 192 17.16 17.80 -28.67
C HIS A 192 16.93 17.90 -30.19
N SER A 193 17.84 17.38 -31.01
CA SER A 193 17.74 17.44 -32.48
C SER A 193 16.86 16.34 -33.10
N GLN A 194 16.67 15.22 -32.41
CA GLN A 194 15.98 14.06 -32.95
C GLN A 194 15.25 13.33 -31.82
N LEU A 195 13.92 13.34 -31.89
CA LEU A 195 13.07 12.57 -30.98
C LEU A 195 12.81 11.18 -31.59
N GLY A 196 13.23 10.15 -30.88
CA GLY A 196 13.03 8.75 -31.23
C GLY A 196 11.65 8.22 -30.87
N SER A 197 11.40 6.96 -31.23
CA SER A 197 10.15 6.25 -30.92
C SER A 197 10.06 5.78 -29.47
N ASP A 198 11.11 5.96 -28.67
CA ASP A 198 11.15 5.65 -27.24
C ASP A 198 10.38 6.66 -26.38
N LEU A 199 9.97 7.80 -26.96
CA LEU A 199 9.12 8.80 -26.33
C LEU A 199 7.67 8.57 -26.74
N LEU A 200 6.89 7.91 -25.89
CA LEU A 200 5.45 7.73 -26.07
C LEU A 200 4.73 9.02 -25.66
N LYS A 201 4.69 9.98 -26.59
CA LYS A 201 4.01 11.29 -26.46
C LYS A 201 2.61 11.25 -27.06
N GLU A 202 1.70 12.07 -26.52
CA GLU A 202 0.29 12.11 -26.93
C GLU A 202 -0.33 10.70 -27.02
N HIS A 203 0.10 9.81 -26.13
CA HIS A 203 -0.17 8.39 -26.27
C HIS A 203 -1.59 8.08 -25.81
N SER A 204 -2.43 7.54 -26.70
CA SER A 204 -3.85 7.29 -26.43
C SER A 204 -4.13 6.32 -25.28
N ALA A 205 -3.20 5.39 -25.00
CA ALA A 205 -3.32 4.47 -23.86
C ALA A 205 -2.82 5.05 -22.52
N PHE A 206 -2.34 6.30 -22.50
CA PHE A 206 -1.92 6.93 -21.25
C PHE A 206 -3.12 7.09 -20.30
N PRO A 207 -2.99 6.74 -19.01
CA PRO A 207 -4.11 6.77 -18.09
C PRO A 207 -4.53 8.21 -17.76
N GLY A 208 -5.84 8.47 -17.76
CA GLY A 208 -6.37 9.80 -17.39
C GLY A 208 -6.12 10.19 -15.93
N ASP A 209 -6.02 9.21 -15.04
CA ASP A 209 -5.57 9.39 -13.65
C ASP A 209 -4.42 8.42 -13.39
N VAL A 210 -3.19 8.94 -13.44
CA VAL A 210 -1.97 8.15 -13.23
C VAL A 210 -1.89 7.59 -11.81
N LEU A 211 -2.39 8.32 -10.81
CA LEU A 211 -2.37 7.83 -9.43
C LEU A 211 -3.31 6.63 -9.28
N SER A 212 -4.50 6.70 -9.90
CA SER A 212 -5.44 5.59 -9.95
C SER A 212 -4.85 4.39 -10.69
N TYR A 213 -4.17 4.61 -11.81
CA TYR A 213 -3.49 3.55 -12.55
C TYR A 213 -2.40 2.83 -11.73
N LEU A 214 -1.61 3.58 -10.96
CA LEU A 214 -0.49 3.04 -10.18
C LEU A 214 -0.91 2.44 -8.84
N PHE A 215 -1.86 3.05 -8.12
CA PHE A 215 -2.18 2.70 -6.73
C PHE A 215 -3.64 2.30 -6.51
N ASN A 216 -4.47 2.33 -7.56
CA ASN A 216 -5.93 2.18 -7.45
C ASN A 216 -6.58 3.24 -6.52
N ILE A 217 -5.94 4.41 -6.40
CA ILE A 217 -6.39 5.56 -5.61
C ILE A 217 -6.41 6.79 -6.52
N SER A 218 -7.57 7.43 -6.65
CA SER A 218 -7.67 8.65 -7.47
C SER A 218 -6.88 9.80 -6.88
N MET A 219 -6.39 10.70 -7.73
CA MET A 219 -5.72 11.93 -7.29
C MET A 219 -6.57 12.79 -6.34
N ASN A 220 -7.91 12.77 -6.47
CA ASN A 220 -8.80 13.48 -5.54
C ASN A 220 -8.80 12.90 -4.12
N ASP A 221 -8.48 11.61 -4.01
CA ASP A 221 -8.47 10.83 -2.78
C ASP A 221 -7.04 10.55 -2.27
N TRP A 222 -6.07 11.40 -2.65
CA TRP A 222 -4.67 11.26 -2.23
C TRP A 222 -4.47 11.11 -0.71
N ARG A 223 -5.43 11.55 0.10
CA ARG A 223 -5.42 11.39 1.57
C ARG A 223 -5.46 9.91 1.97
N ILE A 224 -6.13 9.07 1.19
CA ILE A 224 -6.15 7.61 1.37
C ILE A 224 -4.73 7.08 1.17
N LEU A 225 -4.06 7.47 0.07
CA LEU A 225 -2.67 7.10 -0.18
C LEU A 225 -1.76 7.55 0.98
N LYS A 226 -1.93 8.78 1.45
CA LYS A 226 -1.18 9.31 2.61
C LYS A 226 -1.44 8.52 3.90
N SER A 227 -2.64 7.99 4.11
CA SER A 227 -2.98 7.22 5.32
C SER A 227 -2.41 5.80 5.32
N GLU A 228 -2.04 5.27 4.16
CA GLU A 228 -1.54 3.90 4.00
C GLU A 228 -0.01 3.78 3.90
N VAL A 229 0.70 4.90 4.03
CA VAL A 229 2.17 4.94 4.01
C VAL A 229 2.76 4.43 5.32
N SER A 230 3.98 3.93 5.27
CA SER A 230 4.74 3.48 6.45
C SER A 230 5.23 4.66 7.30
N LEU A 231 5.58 5.77 6.65
CA LEU A 231 6.14 6.96 7.29
C LEU A 231 5.67 8.24 6.61
N ILE A 232 5.29 9.24 7.41
CA ILE A 232 5.15 10.63 6.96
C ILE A 232 6.35 11.41 7.50
N ALA A 233 7.27 11.80 6.61
CA ALA A 233 8.52 12.47 6.94
C ALA A 233 8.49 13.96 6.56
N SER A 234 9.22 14.77 7.32
CA SER A 234 9.50 16.17 6.97
C SER A 234 10.64 16.30 5.97
N ASP A 235 11.54 15.33 5.91
CA ASP A 235 12.73 15.32 5.04
C ASP A 235 13.07 13.89 4.62
N CYS A 236 14.27 13.71 4.08
CA CYS A 236 14.82 12.43 3.65
C CYS A 236 16.07 12.04 4.46
N ASP A 237 16.15 12.44 5.72
CA ASP A 237 17.27 12.05 6.59
C ASP A 237 17.35 10.52 6.74
N GLU A 238 18.57 9.98 6.61
CA GLU A 238 18.84 8.53 6.63
C GLU A 238 18.31 7.86 7.90
N ALA A 239 18.45 8.50 9.07
CA ALA A 239 17.98 7.95 10.34
C ALA A 239 16.46 7.78 10.38
N THR A 240 15.73 8.61 9.61
CA THR A 240 14.27 8.61 9.55
C THR A 240 13.76 7.63 8.50
N VAL A 241 14.37 7.61 7.31
CA VAL A 241 13.86 6.85 6.16
C VAL A 241 14.32 5.38 6.10
N THR A 242 15.38 5.03 6.84
CA THR A 242 15.92 3.66 6.82
C THR A 242 14.90 2.63 7.33
N GLY A 243 14.76 1.53 6.58
CA GLY A 243 13.84 0.44 6.89
C GLY A 243 12.37 0.71 6.51
N GLN A 244 12.04 1.90 6.01
CA GLN A 244 10.70 2.24 5.54
C GLN A 244 10.54 1.90 4.06
N ARG A 245 9.36 1.38 3.69
CA ARG A 245 9.07 0.96 2.30
C ARG A 245 8.19 1.96 1.54
N VAL A 246 7.22 2.59 2.20
CA VAL A 246 6.36 3.60 1.59
C VAL A 246 6.46 4.89 2.40
N ILE A 247 7.04 5.93 1.81
CA ILE A 247 7.43 7.16 2.51
C ILE A 247 6.71 8.34 1.86
N TRP A 248 5.98 9.10 2.67
CA TRP A 248 5.37 10.37 2.27
C TRP A 248 6.20 11.54 2.80
N VAL A 249 6.79 12.34 1.92
CA VAL A 249 7.57 13.52 2.31
C VAL A 249 6.76 14.78 2.06
N GLN A 250 6.69 15.64 3.07
CA GLN A 250 5.93 16.90 3.01
C GLN A 250 6.79 18.16 3.19
N GLY A 251 8.07 18.05 3.55
CA GLY A 251 9.03 19.15 3.57
C GLY A 251 10.03 19.04 2.42
N GLU A 252 11.27 19.50 2.58
CA GLU A 252 12.29 19.34 1.54
C GLU A 252 13.02 18.00 1.70
N CYS A 253 12.97 17.15 0.68
CA CYS A 253 13.71 15.89 0.64
C CYS A 253 15.14 16.15 0.18
N ALA A 254 16.04 16.44 1.12
CA ALA A 254 17.46 16.58 0.85
C ALA A 254 18.22 15.34 1.32
N LEU A 255 18.93 14.69 0.40
CA LEU A 255 19.82 13.57 0.71
C LEU A 255 21.23 14.09 1.03
N ASN A 256 21.99 13.30 1.78
CA ASN A 256 23.43 13.48 1.98
C ASN A 256 24.23 12.90 0.80
N VAL A 257 25.48 13.35 0.64
CA VAL A 257 26.42 12.81 -0.36
C VAL A 257 26.57 11.31 -0.13
N GLY A 258 26.39 10.50 -1.18
CA GLY A 258 26.47 9.04 -1.10
C GLY A 258 25.32 8.35 -0.37
N GLN A 259 24.30 9.09 0.10
CA GLN A 259 23.16 8.48 0.80
C GLN A 259 22.31 7.66 -0.17
N HIS A 260 21.90 6.48 0.27
CA HIS A 260 21.00 5.60 -0.47
C HIS A 260 19.65 5.49 0.24
N ILE A 261 18.55 5.68 -0.50
CA ILE A 261 17.19 5.37 -0.01
C ILE A 261 16.71 4.10 -0.70
N GLY A 262 16.45 3.07 0.11
CA GLY A 262 16.13 1.73 -0.37
C GLY A 262 17.35 1.00 -0.96
N SER A 263 17.09 -0.19 -1.50
CA SER A 263 18.09 -1.01 -2.19
C SER A 263 17.43 -1.87 -3.28
N ASP A 264 18.25 -2.59 -4.04
CA ASP A 264 17.74 -3.55 -5.04
C ASP A 264 16.86 -4.65 -4.45
N SER A 265 17.07 -5.02 -3.19
CA SER A 265 16.31 -6.06 -2.49
C SER A 265 15.16 -5.52 -1.65
N ALA A 266 15.24 -4.26 -1.20
CA ALA A 266 14.21 -3.59 -0.41
C ALA A 266 13.96 -2.18 -0.98
N PRO A 267 13.34 -2.09 -2.17
CA PRO A 267 13.07 -0.80 -2.80
C PRO A 267 11.93 -0.06 -2.11
N VAL A 268 11.86 1.26 -2.36
CA VAL A 268 10.90 2.16 -1.72
C VAL A 268 9.94 2.81 -2.71
N ILE A 269 8.78 3.22 -2.21
CA ILE A 269 7.89 4.18 -2.87
C ILE A 269 8.03 5.49 -2.11
N LEU A 270 8.58 6.50 -2.77
CA LEU A 270 8.78 7.83 -2.22
C LEU A 270 7.78 8.79 -2.84
N VAL A 271 6.80 9.23 -2.06
CA VAL A 271 5.81 10.22 -2.47
C VAL A 271 6.26 11.60 -2.00
N LEU A 272 6.62 12.45 -2.94
CA LEU A 272 7.03 13.84 -2.71
C LEU A 272 5.81 14.74 -2.88
N ALA A 273 5.23 15.18 -1.77
CA ALA A 273 4.01 15.99 -1.77
C ALA A 273 4.33 17.46 -1.48
N ASN A 274 4.26 18.31 -2.50
CA ASN A 274 4.71 19.71 -2.44
C ASN A 274 6.17 19.85 -1.97
N SER A 275 6.99 18.82 -2.21
CA SER A 275 8.36 18.67 -1.73
C SER A 275 9.33 18.88 -2.88
N ALA A 276 10.47 19.52 -2.64
CA ALA A 276 11.62 19.44 -3.53
C ALA A 276 12.41 18.14 -3.26
N LEU A 277 13.16 17.67 -4.26
CA LEU A 277 14.10 16.55 -4.14
C LEU A 277 15.50 17.02 -4.49
N LEU A 278 16.44 16.90 -3.55
CA LEU A 278 17.84 17.26 -3.71
C LEU A 278 18.71 16.03 -3.53
N MET A 279 19.37 15.61 -4.60
CA MET A 279 20.21 14.43 -4.66
C MET A 279 21.65 14.85 -5.00
N PRO A 280 22.52 15.02 -3.98
CA PRO A 280 23.91 15.37 -4.21
C PRO A 280 24.70 14.19 -4.80
N ALA A 281 25.99 14.40 -5.06
CA ALA A 281 26.86 13.40 -5.67
C ALA A 281 26.75 12.02 -5.01
N ASP A 282 26.74 10.99 -5.85
CA ASP A 282 26.72 9.57 -5.51
C ASP A 282 25.51 9.09 -4.70
N SER A 283 24.51 9.96 -4.48
CA SER A 283 23.25 9.58 -3.84
C SER A 283 22.38 8.75 -4.78
N ARG A 284 21.64 7.80 -4.21
CA ARG A 284 20.81 6.86 -4.98
C ARG A 284 19.45 6.65 -4.33
N ILE A 285 18.42 6.53 -5.15
CA ILE A 285 17.11 6.05 -4.71
C ILE A 285 16.80 4.78 -5.49
N PHE A 286 16.36 3.73 -4.81
CA PHE A 286 15.95 2.47 -5.43
C PHE A 286 14.44 2.32 -5.29
N GLY A 287 13.70 2.50 -6.38
CA GLY A 287 12.25 2.30 -6.40
C GLY A 287 11.47 3.31 -7.23
N LEU A 288 10.29 3.69 -6.75
CA LEU A 288 9.34 4.55 -7.43
C LEU A 288 9.27 5.91 -6.73
N VAL A 289 9.58 6.98 -7.43
CA VAL A 289 9.39 8.35 -6.93
C VAL A 289 8.13 8.93 -7.58
N VAL A 290 7.18 9.36 -6.75
CA VAL A 290 5.93 10.02 -7.19
C VAL A 290 5.97 11.47 -6.75
N PHE A 291 6.00 12.37 -7.72
CA PHE A 291 6.03 13.81 -7.48
C PHE A 291 4.64 14.40 -7.69
N LEU A 292 4.00 14.87 -6.62
CA LEU A 292 2.63 15.36 -6.66
C LEU A 292 2.44 16.64 -5.83
N SER A 293 1.35 17.33 -6.11
CA SER A 293 0.88 18.46 -5.30
C SER A 293 -0.42 18.08 -4.61
N THR A 294 -0.58 18.53 -3.37
CA THR A 294 -1.86 18.48 -2.66
C THR A 294 -2.53 19.85 -2.56
N LEU A 295 -1.91 20.88 -3.16
CA LEU A 295 -2.36 22.26 -3.17
C LEU A 295 -2.91 22.65 -4.55
N ASN A 296 -3.86 23.59 -4.56
CA ASN A 296 -4.42 24.18 -5.77
C ASN A 296 -4.40 25.72 -5.64
N PRO A 297 -3.63 26.46 -6.47
CA PRO A 297 -2.76 25.95 -7.54
C PRO A 297 -1.57 25.14 -6.99
N ALA A 298 -1.07 24.22 -7.80
CA ALA A 298 0.09 23.41 -7.46
C ALA A 298 1.37 24.27 -7.49
N PRO A 299 2.18 24.29 -6.42
CA PRO A 299 3.45 24.99 -6.44
C PRO A 299 4.47 24.22 -7.30
N GLU A 300 5.27 24.96 -8.05
CA GLU A 300 6.47 24.40 -8.67
C GLU A 300 7.50 24.06 -7.59
N LYS A 301 8.07 22.87 -7.69
CA LYS A 301 9.17 22.42 -6.84
C LYS A 301 10.27 21.82 -7.72
N ARG A 302 11.51 21.95 -7.28
CA ARG A 302 12.68 21.45 -8.01
C ARG A 302 12.98 19.99 -7.71
N ILE A 303 13.53 19.30 -8.72
CA ILE A 303 14.18 18.00 -8.59
C ILE A 303 15.61 18.17 -9.10
N ALA A 304 16.56 18.31 -8.18
CA ALA A 304 17.96 18.58 -8.48
C ALA A 304 18.80 17.33 -8.21
N MET A 305 19.28 16.69 -9.28
CA MET A 305 20.17 15.52 -9.20
C MET A 305 21.56 15.91 -9.70
N ALA A 306 22.59 15.68 -8.89
CA ALA A 306 23.97 15.82 -9.32
C ALA A 306 24.29 14.80 -10.44
N ALA A 307 25.35 15.05 -11.22
CA ALA A 307 25.70 14.22 -12.38
C ALA A 307 25.92 12.73 -12.05
N SER A 308 26.42 12.39 -10.85
CA SER A 308 26.59 11.01 -10.40
C SER A 308 25.43 10.48 -9.53
N ALA A 309 24.43 11.31 -9.26
CA ALA A 309 23.22 10.91 -8.56
C ALA A 309 22.25 10.22 -9.52
N GLN A 310 21.52 9.22 -9.04
CA GLN A 310 20.63 8.46 -9.90
C GLN A 310 19.42 7.87 -9.15
N LEU A 311 18.29 7.83 -9.85
CA LEU A 311 17.11 7.06 -9.45
C LEU A 311 17.12 5.73 -10.22
N ASN A 312 17.23 4.63 -9.49
CA ASN A 312 17.11 3.28 -10.01
C ASN A 312 15.65 2.81 -9.87
N GLY A 313 14.88 2.91 -10.94
CA GLY A 313 13.47 2.57 -10.97
C GLY A 313 12.68 3.48 -11.90
N ALA A 314 11.72 4.25 -11.37
CA ALA A 314 10.91 5.15 -12.18
C ALA A 314 10.49 6.42 -11.42
N LEU A 315 10.34 7.50 -12.17
CA LEU A 315 9.85 8.81 -11.73
C LEU A 315 8.49 9.09 -12.37
N VAL A 316 7.53 9.49 -11.54
CA VAL A 316 6.18 9.85 -11.95
C VAL A 316 5.93 11.31 -11.62
N LEU A 317 5.66 12.12 -12.64
CA LEU A 317 5.45 13.57 -12.52
C LEU A 317 3.97 13.89 -12.66
N LEU A 318 3.35 14.27 -11.54
CA LEU A 318 1.93 14.67 -11.45
C LEU A 318 1.76 16.17 -11.13
N SER A 319 2.86 16.88 -10.85
CA SER A 319 2.86 18.29 -10.46
C SER A 319 3.95 19.07 -11.23
N PRO A 320 3.73 20.37 -11.53
CA PRO A 320 4.72 21.22 -12.18
C PRO A 320 6.09 21.24 -11.48
N ILE A 321 7.16 21.31 -12.27
CA ILE A 321 8.55 21.35 -11.80
C ILE A 321 9.14 22.73 -12.07
N GLU A 322 9.91 23.23 -11.10
CA GLU A 322 10.74 24.42 -11.28
C GLU A 322 11.98 24.06 -12.12
N VAL A 323 12.08 24.59 -13.34
CA VAL A 323 13.06 24.07 -14.32
C VAL A 323 14.47 24.60 -14.11
N ALA A 324 14.63 25.86 -13.68
CA ALA A 324 15.92 26.56 -13.66
C ALA A 324 17.02 25.86 -12.84
N MET A 325 16.63 25.04 -11.87
CA MET A 325 17.52 24.33 -10.94
C MET A 325 17.27 22.83 -10.92
N SER A 326 16.54 22.29 -11.90
CA SER A 326 16.19 20.88 -11.96
C SER A 326 17.00 20.13 -13.00
N GLN A 327 17.42 18.92 -12.66
CA GLN A 327 18.06 17.98 -13.56
C GLN A 327 17.68 16.56 -13.14
N LEU A 328 17.32 15.72 -14.11
CA LEU A 328 16.88 14.35 -13.85
C LEU A 328 17.91 13.33 -14.35
N SER A 329 18.11 12.26 -13.58
CA SER A 329 18.93 11.11 -13.96
C SER A 329 18.23 9.83 -13.48
N VAL A 330 17.55 9.15 -14.42
CA VAL A 330 16.71 7.99 -14.07
C VAL A 330 17.10 6.78 -14.90
N ARG A 331 17.48 5.70 -14.20
CA ARG A 331 17.75 4.39 -14.78
C ARG A 331 16.57 3.48 -14.55
N TYR A 332 15.94 2.98 -15.63
CA TYR A 332 14.88 1.99 -15.46
C TYR A 332 15.41 0.72 -14.79
N HIS A 333 14.73 0.26 -13.73
CA HIS A 333 15.13 -0.92 -12.97
C HIS A 333 13.96 -1.90 -12.77
N ALA A 334 13.74 -2.77 -13.77
CA ALA A 334 12.59 -3.67 -13.82
C ALA A 334 12.41 -4.53 -12.56
N SER A 335 13.48 -5.17 -12.08
CA SER A 335 13.42 -6.05 -10.90
C SER A 335 13.15 -5.30 -9.59
N VAL A 336 13.55 -4.02 -9.51
CA VAL A 336 13.28 -3.15 -8.35
C VAL A 336 11.80 -2.79 -8.33
N LEU A 337 11.24 -2.36 -9.46
CA LEU A 337 9.82 -2.05 -9.56
C LEU A 337 8.93 -3.29 -9.40
N ALA A 338 9.38 -4.46 -9.88
CA ALA A 338 8.67 -5.72 -9.70
C ALA A 338 8.58 -6.12 -8.22
N ARG A 339 9.64 -5.90 -7.42
CA ARG A 339 9.60 -6.13 -5.96
C ARG A 339 8.60 -5.23 -5.24
N LEU A 340 8.47 -3.97 -5.66
CA LEU A 340 7.43 -3.07 -5.13
C LEU A 340 6.00 -3.58 -5.37
N HIS A 341 5.81 -4.40 -6.41
CA HIS A 341 4.53 -5.02 -6.72
C HIS A 341 4.34 -6.40 -6.05
N LEU A 342 5.42 -7.16 -5.83
CA LEU A 342 5.35 -8.58 -5.43
C LEU A 342 5.70 -8.85 -3.97
N ASP A 343 6.51 -8.00 -3.33
CA ASP A 343 6.99 -8.25 -1.97
C ASP A 343 5.83 -8.27 -0.97
N ALA A 344 5.94 -9.12 0.06
CA ALA A 344 4.88 -9.37 1.02
C ALA A 344 4.52 -8.13 1.86
N ASP A 345 5.51 -7.32 2.24
CA ASP A 345 5.35 -6.06 2.97
C ASP A 345 4.79 -4.91 2.11
N MET A 346 4.80 -5.10 0.78
CA MET A 346 4.17 -4.22 -0.20
C MET A 346 2.75 -4.65 -0.56
N GLN A 347 2.22 -5.71 0.05
CA GLN A 347 0.81 -6.09 -0.10
C GLN A 347 -0.07 -5.39 0.95
N ARG A 348 -1.35 -5.24 0.62
CA ARG A 348 -2.41 -4.76 1.49
C ARG A 348 -3.52 -5.80 1.58
N LEU A 349 -4.30 -5.70 2.64
CA LEU A 349 -5.43 -6.58 2.90
C LEU A 349 -6.72 -5.76 2.85
N GLY A 350 -7.62 -6.12 1.93
CA GLY A 350 -8.94 -5.51 1.78
C GLY A 350 -10.03 -6.47 2.23
N LYS A 351 -11.02 -5.98 2.96
CA LYS A 351 -12.23 -6.76 3.29
C LYS A 351 -13.15 -6.83 2.08
N VAL A 352 -13.72 -8.00 1.80
CA VAL A 352 -14.75 -8.14 0.76
C VAL A 352 -16.10 -7.73 1.35
N SER A 353 -16.66 -6.62 0.90
CA SER A 353 -17.94 -6.12 1.42
C SER A 353 -19.05 -7.16 1.25
N GLY A 354 -19.86 -7.34 2.30
CA GLY A 354 -20.96 -8.32 2.31
C GLY A 354 -20.54 -9.78 2.49
N SER A 355 -19.24 -10.06 2.65
CA SER A 355 -18.74 -11.42 2.90
C SER A 355 -18.81 -11.86 4.36
N TRP A 356 -19.02 -10.91 5.28
CA TRP A 356 -19.10 -11.20 6.71
C TRP A 356 -20.30 -12.10 7.01
N ARG A 357 -20.06 -13.14 7.81
CA ARG A 357 -21.08 -14.11 8.23
C ARG A 357 -20.89 -14.46 9.70
N ASP A 358 -22.02 -14.74 10.33
CA ASP A 358 -22.18 -15.22 11.69
C ASP A 358 -23.09 -16.47 11.63
N PHE A 359 -22.74 -17.51 12.40
CA PHE A 359 -23.32 -18.85 12.33
C PHE A 359 -23.82 -19.35 13.69
#